data_AF-A0A5B2Z155-F1
#
_entry.id   AF-A0A5B2Z155-F1
#
_cell.length_a   1.000
_cell.length_b   1.000
_cell.length_c   1.000
_cell.angle_alpha   90.00
_cell.angle_beta   90.00
_cell.angle_gamma   90.00
#
_symmetry.space_group_name_H-M   'P 1'
#
loop_
_entity.id
_entity.type
_entity.pdbx_description
1 polymer ?
#
loop_
_entity_poly.entity_id
_entity_poly.type
_entity_poly.pdbx_seq_one_letter_code
_entity_poly.pdbx_strand_id
1 'polypeptide(L)'
;MYQEKQDSLIYKKFYKLLPVTNTKKKFNDIADKAPINGNQLSYKEKKELVIKLYLEGYNRRDIAKIVHLNFGHISKVIKEYGGEDILEPRKEKSNTSKAYQLFLRNKSLVEVAIHLDLPAPEVEKMHDDFVRLRYQHLIPQHYHEIKMHFPQFIEYYKIINKNNRKEGNKVISIIDNDYIISKQESRIRHLDLENQKGMEFKVKLEADIQKMEEQYKFYSSQNYHGERWL
;
A
#
# COMPACT_ATOMS: atom_id res chain seq x y z
N MET A 1 -20.10 43.49 -15.74
CA MET A 1 -18.86 44.07 -15.16
C MET A 1 -18.56 43.65 -13.72
N TYR A 2 -19.56 43.43 -12.84
CA TYR A 2 -19.34 42.88 -11.48
C TYR A 2 -19.18 41.34 -11.44
N GLN A 3 -19.88 40.61 -12.32
CA GLN A 3 -19.81 39.14 -12.40
C GLN A 3 -18.42 38.61 -12.82
N GLU A 4 -17.79 39.21 -13.84
CA GLU A 4 -16.46 38.79 -14.33
C GLU A 4 -15.34 38.94 -13.29
N LYS A 5 -15.45 39.94 -12.40
CA LYS A 5 -14.51 40.12 -11.29
C LYS A 5 -14.70 39.09 -10.18
N GLN A 6 -15.93 38.62 -9.95
CA GLN A 6 -16.18 37.53 -9.01
C GLN A 6 -15.75 36.18 -9.58
N ASP A 7 -15.97 35.92 -10.87
CA ASP A 7 -15.49 34.70 -11.53
C ASP A 7 -13.94 34.64 -11.53
N SER A 8 -13.26 35.78 -11.75
CA SER A 8 -11.79 35.87 -11.60
C SER A 8 -11.29 35.57 -10.19
N LEU A 9 -12.05 35.94 -9.15
CA LEU A 9 -11.71 35.69 -7.75
C LEU A 9 -11.95 34.23 -7.34
N ILE A 10 -13.04 33.62 -7.84
CA ILE A 10 -13.37 32.21 -7.64
C ILE A 10 -12.32 31.33 -8.33
N TYR A 11 -11.91 31.70 -9.55
CA TYR A 11 -10.80 31.04 -10.26
C TYR A 11 -9.47 31.16 -9.50
N LYS A 12 -9.13 32.31 -8.91
CA LYS A 12 -7.90 32.48 -8.12
C LYS A 12 -7.88 31.66 -6.82
N LYS A 13 -9.04 31.33 -6.25
CA LYS A 13 -9.14 30.58 -4.99
C LYS A 13 -9.04 29.05 -5.22
N PHE A 14 -9.55 28.55 -6.35
CA PHE A 14 -9.54 27.12 -6.67
C PHE A 14 -8.14 26.55 -6.97
N TYR A 15 -7.25 27.31 -7.60
CA TYR A 15 -5.91 26.81 -8.00
C TYR A 15 -4.85 26.82 -6.89
N LYS A 16 -5.18 27.29 -5.68
CA LYS A 16 -4.28 27.19 -4.49
C LYS A 16 -4.34 25.82 -3.79
N LEU A 17 -5.24 24.93 -4.18
CA LEU A 17 -5.55 23.69 -3.45
C LEU A 17 -5.18 22.39 -4.17
N LEU A 18 -4.51 22.44 -5.33
CA LEU A 18 -4.11 21.21 -6.03
C LEU A 18 -2.69 20.75 -5.62
N PRO A 19 -2.50 19.48 -5.23
CA PRO A 19 -1.19 18.95 -4.89
C PRO A 19 -0.27 18.91 -6.11
N VAL A 20 0.96 19.41 -5.93
CA VAL A 20 2.04 19.37 -6.93
C VAL A 20 2.43 17.91 -7.17
N THR A 21 1.83 17.30 -8.19
CA THR A 21 2.12 15.93 -8.60
C THR A 21 3.23 15.89 -9.66
N ASN A 22 4.32 15.21 -9.29
CA ASN A 22 5.26 14.44 -10.11
C ASN A 22 5.65 14.99 -11.51
N THR A 23 6.72 15.79 -11.55
CA THR A 23 7.23 16.48 -12.75
C THR A 23 8.03 15.62 -13.74
N LYS A 24 8.16 14.30 -13.56
CA LYS A 24 8.82 13.42 -14.55
C LYS A 24 7.88 12.53 -15.35
N LYS A 25 6.62 12.35 -14.93
CA LYS A 25 5.65 11.54 -15.69
C LYS A 25 4.96 12.32 -16.82
N LYS A 26 4.92 13.65 -16.72
CA LYS A 26 4.29 14.54 -17.72
C LYS A 26 5.08 14.81 -19.00
N PHE A 27 6.35 14.41 -19.10
CA PHE A 27 7.10 14.60 -20.36
C PHE A 27 6.58 13.67 -21.47
N ASN A 28 6.04 12.51 -21.11
CA ASN A 28 5.50 11.55 -22.08
C ASN A 28 3.96 11.61 -22.17
N ASP A 29 3.24 11.86 -21.06
CA ASP A 29 1.76 11.84 -21.07
C ASP A 29 1.10 13.06 -21.76
N ILE A 30 1.85 14.13 -22.05
CA ILE A 30 1.34 15.29 -22.83
C ILE A 30 1.61 15.10 -24.33
N ALA A 31 2.49 14.17 -24.73
CA ALA A 31 2.76 13.87 -26.13
C ALA A 31 1.61 13.11 -26.83
N ASP A 32 0.75 12.43 -26.07
CA ASP A 32 -0.32 11.58 -26.60
C ASP A 32 -1.71 12.25 -26.65
N LYS A 33 -1.86 13.49 -26.17
CA LYS A 33 -3.10 14.28 -26.32
C LYS A 33 -2.85 15.50 -27.20
N ALA A 34 -2.81 15.24 -28.50
CA ALA A 34 -2.63 16.18 -29.60
C ALA A 34 -1.36 17.03 -29.49
N PRO A 35 -0.43 16.99 -30.46
CA PRO A 35 0.74 17.85 -30.42
C PRO A 35 0.24 19.28 -30.58
N ILE A 36 0.16 20.04 -29.48
CA ILE A 36 0.04 21.48 -29.56
C ILE A 36 1.40 21.97 -30.04
N ASN A 37 1.63 21.85 -31.35
CA ASN A 37 2.76 22.45 -32.02
C ASN A 37 2.66 23.95 -31.73
N GLY A 38 3.51 24.46 -30.82
CA GLY A 38 3.57 25.88 -30.47
C GLY A 38 3.80 26.78 -31.70
N ASN A 39 4.13 26.20 -32.86
CA ASN A 39 4.26 26.87 -34.14
C ASN A 39 2.92 27.32 -34.78
N GLN A 40 1.78 26.72 -34.41
CA GLN A 40 0.47 27.05 -34.98
C GLN A 40 -0.41 27.97 -34.12
N LEU A 41 0.04 28.32 -32.91
CA LEU A 41 -0.70 29.17 -31.98
C LEU A 41 -0.53 30.66 -32.32
N SER A 42 -1.61 31.43 -32.17
CA SER A 42 -1.59 32.88 -32.19
C SER A 42 -0.71 33.43 -31.06
N TYR A 43 -0.14 34.62 -31.26
CA TYR A 43 0.72 35.27 -30.28
C TYR A 43 0.07 35.40 -28.89
N LYS A 44 -1.24 35.65 -28.84
CA LYS A 44 -1.99 35.74 -27.58
C LYS A 44 -2.08 34.39 -26.86
N GLU A 45 -2.33 33.32 -27.60
CA GLU A 45 -2.42 31.95 -27.07
C GLU A 45 -1.06 31.47 -26.56
N LYS A 46 0.03 31.82 -27.25
CA LYS A 46 1.39 31.54 -26.76
C LYS A 46 1.68 32.25 -25.45
N LYS A 47 1.23 33.48 -25.25
CA LYS A 47 1.39 34.18 -23.96
C LYS A 47 0.65 33.47 -22.83
N GLU A 48 -0.60 33.08 -23.07
CA GLU A 48 -1.41 32.35 -22.08
C GLU A 48 -0.77 30.98 -21.74
N LEU A 49 -0.22 30.29 -22.74
CA LEU A 49 0.50 29.04 -22.55
C LEU A 49 1.77 29.22 -21.72
N VAL A 50 2.55 30.28 -21.95
CA VAL A 50 3.73 30.61 -21.13
C VAL A 50 3.34 30.81 -19.67
N ILE A 51 2.27 31.56 -19.41
CA ILE A 51 1.78 31.83 -18.05
C ILE A 51 1.34 30.52 -17.39
N LYS A 52 0.57 29.69 -18.09
CA LYS A 52 0.10 28.39 -17.60
C LYS A 52 1.27 27.47 -17.24
N LEU A 53 2.22 27.29 -18.15
CA LEU A 53 3.39 26.44 -17.91
C LEU A 53 4.26 26.98 -16.76
N TYR A 54 4.37 28.30 -16.63
CA TYR A 54 5.08 28.93 -15.52
C TYR A 54 4.43 28.63 -14.16
N LEU A 55 3.09 28.75 -14.08
CA LEU A 55 2.31 28.41 -12.88
C LEU A 55 2.35 26.90 -12.56
N GLU A 56 2.38 26.05 -13.58
CA GLU A 56 2.57 24.60 -13.44
C GLU A 56 3.99 24.20 -13.00
N GLY A 57 4.90 25.18 -12.87
CA GLY A 57 6.22 24.99 -12.27
C GLY A 57 7.35 24.69 -13.26
N TYR A 58 7.06 24.65 -14.57
CA TYR A 58 8.07 24.43 -15.61
C TYR A 58 9.14 25.53 -15.58
N ASN A 59 10.39 25.15 -15.88
CA ASN A 59 11.48 26.12 -15.96
C ASN A 59 11.44 26.83 -17.33
N ARG A 60 12.10 27.99 -17.44
CA ARG A 60 12.10 28.80 -18.68
C ARG A 60 12.65 28.02 -19.89
N ARG A 61 13.57 27.07 -19.69
CA ARG A 61 14.16 26.21 -20.75
C ARG A 61 13.13 25.23 -21.31
N ASP A 62 12.35 24.62 -20.44
CA ASP A 62 11.29 23.69 -20.84
C ASP A 62 10.14 24.45 -21.51
N ILE A 63 9.77 25.62 -20.99
CA ILE A 63 8.77 26.51 -21.61
C ILE A 63 9.23 26.92 -23.01
N ALA A 64 10.50 27.29 -23.19
CA ALA A 64 11.04 27.66 -24.50
C ALA A 64 10.96 26.52 -25.51
N LYS A 65 11.20 25.27 -25.08
CA LYS A 65 11.06 24.09 -25.94
C LYS A 65 9.62 23.82 -26.36
N ILE A 66 8.66 24.02 -25.45
CA ILE A 66 7.23 23.74 -25.70
C ILE A 66 6.58 24.84 -26.55
N VAL A 67 6.83 26.10 -26.19
CA VAL A 67 6.16 27.26 -26.81
C VAL A 67 6.93 27.77 -28.03
N HIS A 68 8.17 27.30 -28.24
CA HIS A 68 9.08 27.77 -29.29
C HIS A 68 9.26 29.30 -29.27
N LEU A 69 9.43 29.87 -28.08
CA LEU A 69 9.68 31.29 -27.86
C LEU A 69 11.07 31.52 -27.28
N ASN A 70 11.67 32.65 -27.63
CA ASN A 70 12.93 33.10 -27.03
C ASN A 70 12.74 33.39 -25.52
N PHE A 71 13.79 33.13 -24.74
CA PHE A 71 13.87 33.41 -23.31
C PHE A 71 13.51 34.85 -22.94
N GLY A 72 13.94 35.83 -23.76
CA GLY A 72 13.61 37.24 -23.53
C GLY A 72 12.10 37.50 -23.58
N HIS A 73 11.41 36.85 -24.52
CA HIS A 73 9.96 36.96 -24.69
C HIS A 73 9.20 36.29 -23.55
N ILE A 74 9.63 35.09 -23.17
CA ILE A 74 9.09 34.36 -22.01
C ILE A 74 9.26 35.19 -20.74
N SER A 75 10.44 35.79 -20.54
CA SER A 75 10.69 36.64 -19.38
C SER A 75 9.79 37.86 -19.39
N LYS A 76 9.59 38.52 -20.53
CA LYS A 76 8.70 39.68 -20.65
C LYS A 76 7.25 39.32 -20.31
N VAL A 77 6.76 38.19 -20.82
CA VAL A 77 5.39 37.70 -20.52
C VAL A 77 5.21 37.38 -19.04
N ILE A 78 6.19 36.73 -18.41
CA ILE A 78 6.13 36.41 -16.97
C ILE A 78 6.15 37.70 -16.13
N LYS A 79 6.98 38.69 -16.50
CA LYS A 79 7.03 40.01 -15.86
C LYS A 79 5.71 40.77 -16.02
N GLU A 80 5.17 40.83 -17.24
CA GLU A 80 3.87 41.44 -17.52
C GLU A 80 2.75 40.78 -16.72
N TYR A 81 2.83 39.46 -16.49
CA TYR A 81 1.78 38.71 -15.79
C TYR A 81 1.73 38.97 -14.28
N GLY A 82 2.85 39.20 -13.60
CA GLY A 82 2.76 39.41 -12.16
C GLY A 82 3.77 40.35 -11.52
N GLY A 83 4.30 41.29 -12.29
CA GLY A 83 5.08 42.41 -11.77
C GLY A 83 6.56 42.10 -11.58
N GLU A 84 7.33 43.14 -11.23
CA GLU A 84 8.79 43.06 -11.04
C GLU A 84 9.20 42.08 -9.92
N ASP A 85 8.30 41.75 -9.01
CA ASP A 85 8.55 40.90 -7.84
C ASP A 85 8.63 39.38 -8.13
N ILE A 86 8.26 38.90 -9.33
CA ILE A 86 8.29 37.45 -9.65
C ILE A 86 9.59 37.00 -10.32
N LEU A 87 10.55 37.90 -10.45
CA LEU A 87 11.89 37.58 -10.93
C LEU A 87 12.87 37.29 -9.81
N GLU A 88 12.41 37.12 -8.57
CA GLU A 88 13.29 36.56 -7.55
C GLU A 88 13.90 35.27 -8.12
N PRO A 89 15.25 35.16 -8.16
CA PRO A 89 15.87 33.91 -8.55
C PRO A 89 15.31 32.86 -7.60
N ARG A 90 14.51 31.92 -8.14
CA ARG A 90 13.88 30.84 -7.35
C ARG A 90 14.93 30.34 -6.38
N LYS A 91 14.76 30.62 -5.08
CA LYS A 91 15.67 30.16 -4.03
C LYS A 91 15.98 28.70 -4.33
N GLU A 92 17.25 28.39 -4.46
CA GLU A 92 17.64 27.01 -4.69
C GLU A 92 16.96 26.15 -3.63
N LYS A 93 16.28 25.10 -4.09
CA LYS A 93 15.59 24.20 -3.18
C LYS A 93 16.60 23.70 -2.15
N SER A 94 16.20 23.69 -0.87
CA SER A 94 17.04 23.14 0.18
C SER A 94 17.46 21.71 -0.14
N ASN A 95 18.60 21.28 0.41
CA ASN A 95 19.07 19.90 0.24
C ASN A 95 18.02 18.88 0.67
N THR A 96 17.27 19.15 1.74
CA THR A 96 16.11 18.35 2.18
C THR A 96 15.04 18.23 1.09
N SER A 97 14.67 19.36 0.46
CA SER A 97 13.66 19.37 -0.61
C SER A 97 14.14 18.64 -1.87
N LYS A 98 15.45 18.65 -2.14
CA LYS A 98 16.08 17.88 -3.22
C LYS A 98 16.10 16.39 -2.89
N ALA A 99 16.45 16.01 -1.65
CA ALA A 99 16.44 14.63 -1.15
C ALA A 99 15.06 14.00 -1.26
N TYR A 100 14.01 14.70 -0.80
CA TYR A 100 12.63 14.19 -0.87
C TYR A 100 12.17 13.94 -2.32
N GLN A 101 12.58 14.80 -3.26
CA GLN A 101 12.30 14.56 -4.68
C GLN A 101 13.02 13.32 -5.23
N LEU A 102 14.21 13.01 -4.74
CA LEU A 102 14.93 11.80 -5.12
C LEU A 102 14.29 10.55 -4.50
N PHE A 103 13.90 10.60 -3.23
CA PHE A 103 13.16 9.51 -2.58
C PHE A 103 11.78 9.25 -3.21
N LEU A 104 11.07 10.29 -3.64
CA LEU A 104 9.83 10.13 -4.44
C LEU A 104 10.07 9.42 -5.78
N ARG A 105 11.30 9.45 -6.30
CA ARG A 105 11.73 8.74 -7.50
C ARG A 105 12.34 7.37 -7.18
N ASN A 106 12.13 6.87 -5.97
CA ASN A 106 12.64 5.59 -5.47
C ASN A 106 14.16 5.45 -5.55
N LYS A 107 14.89 6.56 -5.39
CA LYS A 107 16.36 6.53 -5.27
C LYS A 107 16.78 6.01 -3.90
N SER A 108 17.83 5.20 -3.88
CA SER A 108 18.41 4.64 -2.65
C SER A 108 19.15 5.70 -1.84
N LEU A 109 19.34 5.46 -0.54
CA LEU A 109 20.12 6.33 0.36
C LEU A 109 21.50 6.65 -0.23
N VAL A 110 22.18 5.65 -0.79
CA VAL A 110 23.50 5.80 -1.41
C VAL A 110 23.45 6.72 -2.62
N GLU A 111 22.49 6.52 -3.54
CA GLU A 111 22.33 7.38 -4.72
C GLU A 111 22.01 8.83 -4.34
N VAL A 112 21.25 9.03 -3.26
CA VAL A 112 20.90 10.37 -2.75
C VAL A 112 22.11 11.04 -2.10
N ALA A 113 22.90 10.30 -1.33
CA ALA A 113 24.15 10.79 -0.75
C ALA A 113 25.13 11.23 -1.84
N ILE A 114 25.30 10.41 -2.89
CA ILE A 114 26.15 10.75 -4.05
C ILE A 114 25.59 11.97 -4.81
N HIS A 115 24.26 12.05 -5.01
CA HIS A 115 23.66 13.16 -5.76
C HIS A 115 23.73 14.51 -5.04
N LEU A 116 23.65 14.49 -3.71
CA LEU A 116 23.61 15.71 -2.90
C LEU A 116 24.96 16.03 -2.26
N ASP A 117 25.95 15.15 -2.43
CA ASP A 117 27.26 15.23 -1.79
C ASP A 117 27.15 15.43 -0.27
N LEU A 118 26.34 14.56 0.36
CA LEU A 118 26.02 14.63 1.79
C LEU A 118 26.49 13.37 2.52
N PRO A 119 26.91 13.49 3.79
CA PRO A 119 27.30 12.35 4.61
C PRO A 119 26.08 11.48 4.97
N ALA A 120 26.32 10.18 5.17
CA ALA A 120 25.26 9.20 5.41
C ALA A 120 24.29 9.57 6.55
N PRO A 121 24.74 10.06 7.72
CA PRO A 121 23.84 10.40 8.82
C PRO A 121 22.80 11.47 8.47
N GLU A 122 23.18 12.44 7.62
CA GLU A 122 22.23 13.48 7.18
C GLU A 122 21.19 12.91 6.23
N VAL A 123 21.60 12.04 5.31
CA VAL A 123 20.69 11.41 4.34
C VAL A 123 19.74 10.42 5.02
N GLU A 124 20.22 9.67 6.01
CA GLU A 124 19.39 8.80 6.86
C GLU A 124 18.32 9.60 7.58
N LYS A 125 18.70 10.71 8.24
CA LYS A 125 17.74 11.59 8.90
C LYS A 125 16.70 12.15 7.94
N MET A 126 17.12 12.60 6.75
CA MET A 126 16.19 13.07 5.71
C MET A 126 15.27 11.95 5.23
N HIS A 127 15.76 10.72 5.13
CA HIS A 127 14.93 9.58 4.74
C HIS A 127 13.88 9.23 5.80
N ASP A 128 14.26 9.23 7.08
CA ASP A 128 13.33 8.99 8.18
C ASP A 128 12.21 10.04 8.21
N ASP A 129 12.58 11.31 8.04
CA ASP A 129 11.63 12.41 7.92
C ASP A 129 10.72 12.23 6.70
N PHE A 130 11.27 11.81 5.55
CA PHE A 130 10.51 11.53 4.34
C PHE A 130 9.49 10.41 4.53
N VAL A 131 9.90 9.27 5.11
CA VAL A 131 9.02 8.13 5.38
C VAL A 131 7.90 8.56 6.33
N ARG A 132 8.25 9.26 7.42
CA ARG A 132 7.26 9.79 8.36
C ARG A 132 6.23 10.64 7.64
N LEU A 133 6.67 11.66 6.88
CA LEU A 133 5.76 12.57 6.18
C LEU A 133 4.93 11.86 5.10
N ARG A 134 5.51 10.90 4.38
CA ARG A 134 4.84 10.17 3.30
C ARG A 134 3.70 9.32 3.82
N TYR A 135 3.86 8.65 4.94
CA TYR A 135 2.88 7.67 5.44
C TYR A 135 2.05 8.17 6.62
N GLN A 136 2.35 9.35 7.18
CA GLN A 136 1.61 9.90 8.32
C GLN A 136 0.11 10.05 8.06
N HIS A 137 -0.31 10.34 6.82
CA HIS A 137 -1.73 10.46 6.48
C HIS A 137 -2.48 9.11 6.48
N LEU A 138 -1.77 7.99 6.33
CA LEU A 138 -2.38 6.66 6.32
C LEU A 138 -2.90 6.26 7.71
N ILE A 139 -2.23 6.71 8.78
CA ILE A 139 -2.62 6.36 10.15
C ILE A 139 -4.00 6.91 10.49
N PRO A 140 -4.31 8.22 10.30
CA PRO A 140 -5.67 8.74 10.49
C PRO A 140 -6.69 8.13 9.53
N GLN A 141 -6.31 7.93 8.26
CA GLN A 141 -7.21 7.42 7.23
C GLN A 141 -7.71 6.01 7.54
N HIS A 142 -6.84 5.15 8.07
CA HIS A 142 -7.15 3.78 8.43
C HIS A 142 -7.32 3.58 9.95
N TYR A 143 -7.44 4.67 10.73
CA TYR A 143 -7.40 4.58 12.18
C TYR A 143 -8.47 3.67 12.76
N HIS A 144 -9.70 3.70 12.22
CA HIS A 144 -10.79 2.86 12.72
C HIS A 144 -10.56 1.37 12.41
N GLU A 145 -10.06 1.06 11.22
CA GLU A 145 -9.68 -0.31 10.80
C GLU A 145 -8.50 -0.82 11.63
N ILE A 146 -7.45 0.00 11.77
CA ILE A 146 -6.27 -0.28 12.56
C ILE A 146 -6.61 -0.44 14.04
N LYS A 147 -7.51 0.40 14.59
CA LYS A 147 -7.91 0.36 16.01
C LYS A 147 -8.65 -0.92 16.36
N MET A 148 -9.55 -1.39 15.49
CA MET A 148 -10.25 -2.66 15.70
C MET A 148 -9.30 -3.86 15.70
N HIS A 149 -8.22 -3.77 14.92
CA HIS A 149 -7.23 -4.83 14.80
C HIS A 149 -5.94 -4.57 15.60
N PHE A 150 -5.91 -3.50 16.42
CA PHE A 150 -4.70 -3.07 17.11
C PHE A 150 -4.20 -4.10 18.13
N PRO A 151 -5.08 -4.72 18.95
CA PRO A 151 -4.65 -5.79 19.85
C PRO A 151 -4.00 -6.96 19.10
N GLN A 152 -4.57 -7.36 17.96
CA GLN A 152 -4.00 -8.41 17.11
C GLN A 152 -2.66 -7.96 16.53
N PHE A 153 -2.54 -6.71 16.08
CA PHE A 153 -1.29 -6.16 15.55
C PHE A 153 -0.17 -6.14 16.60
N ILE A 154 -0.49 -5.83 17.85
CA ILE A 154 0.45 -5.89 18.98
C ILE A 154 0.87 -7.33 19.28
N GLU A 155 -0.06 -8.28 19.28
CA GLU A 155 0.26 -9.70 19.42
C GLU A 155 1.12 -10.21 18.26
N TYR A 156 0.81 -9.83 17.02
CA TYR A 156 1.65 -10.12 15.87
C TYR A 156 3.05 -9.53 16.02
N TYR A 157 3.16 -8.27 16.44
CA TYR A 157 4.45 -7.62 16.66
C TYR A 157 5.26 -8.30 17.77
N LYS A 158 4.63 -8.75 18.86
CA LYS A 158 5.28 -9.53 19.93
C LYS A 158 5.76 -10.88 19.42
N ILE A 159 4.95 -11.60 18.66
CA ILE A 159 5.31 -12.89 18.06
C ILE A 159 6.49 -12.69 17.09
N ILE A 160 6.41 -11.68 16.23
CA ILE A 160 7.48 -11.31 15.30
C ILE A 160 8.75 -10.97 16.06
N ASN A 161 8.71 -10.14 17.09
CA ASN A 161 9.90 -9.76 17.87
C ASN A 161 10.48 -10.91 18.71
N LYS A 162 9.63 -11.78 19.26
CA LYS A 162 10.05 -12.99 19.99
C LYS A 162 10.76 -13.98 19.05
N ASN A 163 10.35 -14.01 17.78
CA ASN A 163 10.87 -14.93 16.78
C ASN A 163 11.91 -14.30 15.81
N ASN A 164 12.11 -12.98 15.83
CA ASN A 164 13.04 -12.27 14.95
C ASN A 164 14.49 -12.45 15.40
N ARG A 165 15.06 -13.61 15.05
CA ARG A 165 16.48 -13.71 14.73
C ARG A 165 16.71 -13.03 13.37
N LYS A 166 17.12 -11.76 13.40
CA LYS A 166 17.93 -10.99 12.41
C LYS A 166 17.66 -11.07 10.88
N GLU A 167 16.69 -11.81 10.35
CA GLU A 167 16.51 -11.96 8.90
C GLU A 167 15.05 -11.73 8.51
N GLY A 168 14.76 -10.53 8.03
CA GLY A 168 13.41 -10.01 7.71
C GLY A 168 12.64 -10.72 6.60
N ASN A 169 13.08 -11.89 6.13
CA ASN A 169 12.44 -12.63 5.03
C ASN A 169 11.70 -13.93 5.46
N LYS A 170 11.70 -14.31 6.74
CA LYS A 170 11.03 -15.54 7.23
C LYS A 170 9.59 -15.37 7.73
N VAL A 171 9.10 -14.14 7.89
CA VAL A 171 7.80 -13.86 8.53
C VAL A 171 6.60 -14.41 7.74
N ILE A 172 6.66 -14.41 6.41
CA ILE A 172 5.58 -14.95 5.55
C ILE A 172 5.39 -16.46 5.77
N SER A 173 6.50 -17.21 5.92
CA SER A 173 6.43 -18.67 6.11
C SER A 173 5.86 -19.12 7.46
N ILE A 174 5.93 -18.27 8.50
CA ILE A 174 5.42 -18.62 9.83
C ILE A 174 3.89 -18.50 9.88
N ILE A 175 3.32 -17.51 9.18
CA ILE A 175 1.86 -17.30 9.10
C ILE A 175 1.19 -18.47 8.37
N ASP A 176 1.80 -18.95 7.28
CA ASP A 176 1.30 -20.13 6.56
C ASP A 176 1.35 -21.39 7.43
N ASN A 177 2.42 -21.57 8.21
CA ASN A 177 2.56 -22.73 9.08
C ASN A 177 1.57 -22.75 10.24
N ASP A 178 1.29 -21.61 10.90
CA ASP A 178 0.31 -21.54 12.00
C ASP A 178 -1.12 -21.79 11.50
N TYR A 179 -1.45 -21.27 10.31
CA TYR A 179 -2.71 -21.57 9.63
C TYR A 179 -2.83 -23.07 9.25
N ILE A 180 -1.75 -23.67 8.74
CA ILE A 180 -1.71 -25.10 8.42
C ILE A 180 -1.86 -25.95 9.68
N ILE A 181 -1.17 -25.61 10.77
CA ILE A 181 -1.21 -26.32 12.06
C ILE A 181 -2.62 -26.27 12.64
N SER A 182 -3.25 -25.09 12.71
CA SER A 182 -4.61 -24.95 13.25
C SER A 182 -5.66 -25.74 12.45
N LYS A 183 -5.49 -25.83 11.12
CA LYS A 183 -6.34 -26.66 10.25
C LYS A 183 -6.12 -28.15 10.50
N GLN A 184 -4.87 -28.57 10.69
CA GLN A 184 -4.52 -29.96 11.01
C GLN A 184 -5.06 -30.38 12.39
N GLU A 185 -4.92 -29.55 13.42
CA GLU A 185 -5.47 -29.81 14.75
C GLU A 185 -6.99 -29.97 14.72
N SER A 186 -7.68 -29.15 13.92
CA SER A 186 -9.14 -29.26 13.76
C SER A 186 -9.53 -30.57 13.09
N ARG A 187 -8.72 -31.07 12.15
CA ARG A 187 -8.94 -32.37 11.51
C ARG A 187 -8.68 -33.52 12.48
N ILE A 188 -7.65 -33.44 13.31
CA ILE A 188 -7.36 -34.43 14.36
C ILE A 188 -8.54 -34.53 15.32
N ARG A 189 -9.02 -33.39 15.84
CA ARG A 189 -10.20 -33.35 16.73
C ARG A 189 -11.44 -34.00 16.11
N HIS A 190 -11.67 -33.79 14.81
CA HIS A 190 -12.79 -34.43 14.11
C HIS A 190 -12.64 -35.95 14.03
N LEU A 191 -11.44 -36.43 13.69
CA LEU A 191 -11.15 -37.85 13.60
C LEU A 191 -11.26 -38.54 14.97
N ASP A 192 -10.83 -37.88 16.05
CA ASP A 192 -10.98 -38.40 17.41
C ASP A 192 -12.45 -38.58 17.80
N LEU A 193 -13.31 -37.62 17.44
CA LEU A 193 -14.75 -37.71 17.66
C LEU A 193 -15.40 -38.85 16.85
N GLU A 194 -14.97 -39.06 15.61
CA GLU A 194 -15.45 -40.18 14.79
C GLU A 194 -14.99 -41.53 15.35
N ASN A 195 -13.73 -41.62 15.77
CA ASN A 195 -13.18 -42.82 16.40
C ASN A 195 -13.89 -43.15 17.71
N GLN A 196 -14.22 -42.14 18.53
CA GLN A 196 -14.96 -42.34 19.77
C GLN A 196 -16.36 -42.91 19.50
N LYS A 197 -17.09 -42.36 18.53
CA LYS A 197 -18.39 -42.90 18.11
C LYS A 197 -18.26 -44.34 17.59
N GLY A 198 -17.21 -44.64 16.83
CA GLY A 198 -16.91 -45.99 16.37
C GLY A 198 -16.65 -46.97 17.51
N MET A 199 -15.90 -46.54 18.54
CA MET A 199 -15.64 -47.34 19.74
C MET A 199 -16.90 -47.59 20.55
N GLU A 200 -17.76 -46.58 20.73
CA GLU A 200 -19.05 -46.73 21.41
C GLU A 200 -19.94 -47.75 20.69
N PHE A 201 -19.98 -47.69 19.35
CA PHE A 201 -20.71 -48.66 18.55
C PHE A 201 -20.13 -50.08 18.66
N LYS A 202 -18.80 -50.21 18.67
CA LYS A 202 -18.11 -51.50 18.84
C LYS A 202 -18.43 -52.13 20.19
N VAL A 203 -18.35 -51.37 21.28
CA VAL A 203 -18.68 -51.83 22.64
C VAL A 203 -20.12 -52.33 22.71
N LYS A 204 -21.04 -51.63 22.05
CA LYS A 204 -22.44 -52.06 21.98
C LYS A 204 -22.61 -53.39 21.26
N LEU A 205 -21.94 -53.57 20.11
CA LEU A 205 -21.96 -54.83 19.38
C LEU A 205 -21.34 -55.98 20.17
N GLU A 206 -20.22 -55.75 20.85
CA GLU A 206 -19.59 -56.76 21.71
C GLU A 206 -20.52 -57.21 22.83
N ALA A 207 -21.24 -56.27 23.46
CA ALA A 207 -22.25 -56.58 24.47
C ALA A 207 -23.44 -57.38 23.91
N ASP A 208 -23.90 -57.06 22.69
CA ASP A 208 -25.00 -57.80 22.05
C ASP A 208 -24.57 -59.22 21.63
N ILE A 209 -23.34 -59.39 21.13
CA ILE A 209 -22.75 -60.71 20.83
C ILE A 209 -22.68 -61.55 22.11
N GLN A 210 -22.18 -60.98 23.21
CA GLN A 210 -22.08 -61.70 24.48
C GLN A 210 -23.46 -62.19 24.97
N LYS A 211 -24.49 -61.33 24.90
CA LYS A 211 -25.87 -61.74 25.24
C LYS A 211 -26.35 -62.89 24.37
N MET A 212 -26.08 -62.85 23.07
CA MET A 212 -26.47 -63.92 22.14
C MET A 212 -25.73 -65.23 22.46
N GLU A 213 -24.45 -65.17 22.82
CA GLU A 213 -23.68 -66.35 23.24
C GLU A 213 -24.22 -66.96 24.54
N GLU A 214 -24.58 -66.13 25.52
CA GLU A 214 -25.18 -66.57 26.77
C GLU A 214 -26.54 -67.22 26.54
N GLN A 215 -27.38 -66.62 25.69
CA GLN A 215 -28.66 -67.20 25.26
C GLN A 215 -28.45 -68.55 24.55
N TYR A 216 -27.52 -68.62 23.60
CA TYR A 216 -27.22 -69.86 22.88
C TYR A 216 -26.73 -70.97 23.81
N LYS A 217 -25.83 -70.66 24.76
CA LYS A 217 -25.36 -71.61 25.78
C LYS A 217 -26.51 -72.11 26.65
N PHE A 218 -27.42 -71.22 27.07
CA PHE A 218 -28.61 -71.59 27.82
C PHE A 218 -29.50 -72.57 27.05
N TYR A 219 -29.90 -72.25 25.81
CA TYR A 219 -30.74 -73.13 25.00
C TYR A 219 -30.05 -74.47 24.67
N SER A 220 -28.75 -74.45 24.39
CA SER A 220 -27.98 -75.66 24.11
C SER A 220 -27.91 -76.58 25.34
N SER A 221 -27.78 -76.02 26.55
CA SER A 221 -27.77 -76.81 27.80
C SER A 221 -29.12 -77.46 28.13
N GLN A 222 -30.24 -76.87 27.70
CA GLN A 222 -31.59 -77.44 27.91
C GLN A 222 -31.87 -78.62 26.98
N ASN A 223 -31.32 -78.61 25.75
CA ASN A 223 -31.51 -79.70 24.78
C ASN A 223 -30.69 -80.98 25.12
N TYR A 224 -29.62 -80.88 25.91
CA TYR A 224 -28.81 -82.05 26.34
C TYR A 224 -29.49 -82.94 27.40
N HIS A 225 -30.66 -82.55 27.93
CA HIS A 225 -31.45 -83.36 28.85
C HIS A 225 -32.62 -84.10 28.17
N GLY A 226 -32.83 -83.91 26.86
CA GLY A 226 -33.89 -84.57 26.09
C GLY A 226 -33.53 -85.93 25.47
N GLU A 227 -32.24 -86.28 25.34
CA GLU A 227 -31.79 -87.51 24.68
C GLU A 227 -31.19 -88.52 25.68
N ARG A 228 -31.92 -88.82 26.75
CA ARG A 228 -31.53 -89.90 27.67
C ARG A 228 -32.69 -90.87 27.93
N TRP A 229 -33.33 -91.35 26.86
CA TRP A 229 -34.16 -92.57 26.87
C TRP A 229 -34.13 -93.24 25.49
N LEU A 230 -33.17 -94.15 25.31
CA LEU A 230 -33.30 -95.36 24.50
C LEU A 230 -32.82 -96.54 25.35
#